data_AF-A0A133VN75-F1
#
_entry.id   AF-A0A133VN75-F1
#
_cell.length_a   1.000
_cell.length_b   1.000
_cell.length_c   1.000
_cell.angle_alpha   90.00
_cell.angle_beta   90.00
_cell.angle_gamma   90.00
#
_symmetry.space_group_name_H-M   'P 1'
#
loop_
_entity.id
_entity.type
_entity.pdbx_description
1 polymer ?
#
loop_
_entity_poly.entity_id
_entity_poly.type
_entity_poly.pdbx_seq_one_letter_code
_entity_poly.pdbx_strand_id
1 'polypeptide(L)'
;MNKQIKEAKCNLKTKDIEKSIQLYLLVQKIVENRQADAFTINCRAWKEWNDVPVPCLPLTFFKEQGIPAACSGDIDALLTMVIFKRAGGLPTFMGNPHKVEKNFALTHCVLPRNMKGLNSDLQPFYLSDYHGERASPTIGTEVPAGTEVTIARLTKNLEKILLTSGTVKDSRDINSKCRNTLLIKNVNCERLLKAVKGIQSHYVISCRANAENVAEIAEKNNIRVSYL
;
A
#
# COMPACT_ATOMS: atom_id res chain seq x y z
N MET A 1 15.75 10.46 -21.16
CA MET A 1 16.27 9.21 -20.55
C MET A 1 15.14 8.19 -20.56
N ASN A 2 15.06 7.39 -21.61
CA ASN A 2 14.01 6.40 -21.86
C ASN A 2 14.13 5.25 -20.86
N LYS A 3 13.51 5.39 -19.68
CA LYS A 3 13.16 4.22 -18.87
C LYS A 3 11.97 3.58 -19.57
N GLN A 4 12.26 2.64 -20.48
CA GLN A 4 11.29 1.69 -20.98
C GLN A 4 10.49 1.18 -19.78
N ILE A 5 9.20 1.50 -19.73
CA ILE A 5 8.24 0.64 -19.08
C ILE A 5 8.43 -0.69 -19.80
N LYS A 6 9.26 -1.57 -19.23
CA LYS A 6 9.43 -2.93 -19.74
C LYS A 6 8.01 -3.46 -19.87
N GLU A 7 7.62 -3.81 -21.09
CA GLU A 7 6.38 -4.53 -21.33
C GLU A 7 6.40 -5.74 -20.41
N ALA A 8 5.73 -5.63 -19.26
CA ALA A 8 5.48 -6.78 -18.43
C ALA A 8 4.73 -7.73 -19.37
N LYS A 9 5.26 -8.95 -19.54
CA LYS A 9 4.55 -10.01 -20.26
C LYS A 9 3.20 -10.16 -19.59
N CYS A 10 2.20 -9.52 -20.16
CA CYS A 10 0.91 -9.37 -19.54
C CYS A 10 -0.03 -10.27 -20.32
N ASN A 11 -0.23 -11.49 -19.82
CA ASN A 11 -1.17 -12.45 -20.39
C ASN A 11 -2.62 -12.14 -19.99
N LEU A 12 -2.90 -10.92 -19.50
CA LEU A 12 -4.25 -10.49 -19.15
C LEU A 12 -5.08 -10.37 -20.41
N LYS A 13 -6.26 -10.99 -20.38
CA LYS A 13 -7.29 -10.80 -21.38
C LYS A 13 -8.24 -9.71 -20.91
N THR A 14 -8.97 -9.08 -21.83
CA THR A 14 -9.99 -8.07 -21.51
C THR A 14 -10.95 -8.56 -20.43
N LYS A 15 -11.39 -9.82 -20.50
CA LYS A 15 -12.27 -10.45 -19.50
C LYS A 15 -11.70 -10.44 -18.06
N ASP A 16 -10.38 -10.52 -17.90
CA ASP A 16 -9.74 -10.55 -16.58
C ASP A 16 -9.77 -9.15 -15.96
N ILE A 17 -9.64 -8.13 -16.79
CA ILE A 17 -9.80 -6.72 -16.43
C ILE A 17 -11.27 -6.46 -16.08
N GLU A 18 -12.22 -6.85 -16.95
CA GLU A 18 -13.65 -6.67 -16.73
C GLU A 18 -14.12 -7.29 -15.41
N LYS A 19 -13.70 -8.52 -15.09
CA LYS A 19 -14.01 -9.16 -13.80
C LYS A 19 -13.48 -8.34 -12.61
N SER A 20 -12.29 -7.75 -12.73
CA SER A 20 -11.72 -6.92 -11.67
C SER A 20 -12.46 -5.59 -11.52
N ILE A 21 -12.92 -4.99 -12.62
CA ILE A 21 -13.77 -3.80 -12.60
C ILE A 21 -15.15 -4.12 -12.00
N GLN A 22 -15.74 -5.27 -12.33
CA GLN A 22 -16.99 -5.73 -11.70
C GLN A 22 -16.83 -5.88 -10.19
N LEU A 23 -15.71 -6.45 -9.73
CA LEU A 23 -15.40 -6.53 -8.30
C LEU A 23 -15.26 -5.14 -7.68
N TYR A 24 -14.59 -4.20 -8.35
CA TYR A 24 -14.50 -2.81 -7.89
C TYR A 24 -15.90 -2.17 -7.71
N LEU A 25 -16.78 -2.28 -8.72
CA LEU A 25 -18.14 -1.72 -8.66
C LEU A 25 -19.00 -2.39 -7.56
N LEU A 26 -18.85 -3.69 -7.37
CA LEU A 26 -19.53 -4.41 -6.29
C LEU A 26 -19.08 -3.89 -4.92
N VAL A 27 -17.76 -3.78 -4.69
CA VAL A 27 -17.21 -3.26 -3.44
C VAL A 27 -17.62 -1.80 -3.26
N GLN A 28 -17.66 -1.00 -4.33
CA GLN A 28 -18.09 0.39 -4.29
C GLN A 28 -19.53 0.50 -3.77
N LYS A 29 -20.45 -0.30 -4.31
CA LYS A 29 -21.83 -0.35 -3.84
C LYS A 29 -21.94 -0.76 -2.37
N ILE A 30 -21.09 -1.68 -1.91
CA ILE A 30 -21.04 -2.06 -0.48
C ILE A 30 -20.56 -0.89 0.37
N VAL A 31 -19.48 -0.23 -0.02
CA VAL A 31 -18.90 0.92 0.69
C VAL A 31 -19.92 2.06 0.79
N GLU A 32 -20.60 2.38 -0.32
CA GLU A 32 -21.65 3.42 -0.38
C GLU A 32 -22.86 3.05 0.50
N ASN A 33 -23.41 1.84 0.35
CA ASN A 33 -24.57 1.39 1.13
C ASN A 33 -24.29 1.32 2.64
N ARG A 34 -23.04 1.02 3.02
CA ARG A 34 -22.61 0.96 4.43
C ARG A 34 -22.09 2.29 4.94
N GLN A 35 -21.99 3.32 4.08
CA GLN A 35 -21.36 4.60 4.39
C GLN A 35 -19.97 4.41 5.02
N ALA A 36 -19.20 3.45 4.49
CA ALA A 36 -17.93 3.06 5.07
C ALA A 36 -16.81 4.04 4.69
N ASP A 37 -16.10 4.58 5.69
CA ASP A 37 -14.96 5.49 5.48
C ASP A 37 -13.64 4.79 5.14
N ALA A 38 -13.57 3.48 5.43
CA ALA A 38 -12.40 2.63 5.30
C ALA A 38 -12.81 1.15 5.31
N PHE A 39 -12.05 0.27 4.67
CA PHE A 39 -12.33 -1.17 4.70
C PHE A 39 -11.07 -2.02 4.46
N THR A 40 -11.17 -3.31 4.74
CA THR A 40 -10.15 -4.30 4.39
C THR A 40 -10.78 -5.53 3.76
N ILE A 41 -10.05 -6.22 2.89
CA ILE A 41 -10.48 -7.49 2.28
C ILE A 41 -9.50 -8.59 2.67
N ASN A 42 -10.00 -9.67 3.28
CA ASN A 42 -9.21 -10.87 3.51
C ASN A 42 -9.14 -11.74 2.24
N CYS A 43 -8.23 -11.37 1.34
CA CYS A 43 -8.11 -12.00 0.02
C CYS A 43 -7.03 -13.08 -0.07
N ARG A 44 -6.41 -13.51 1.05
CA ARG A 44 -5.26 -14.43 1.01
C ARG A 44 -5.63 -15.79 0.39
N ALA A 45 -6.83 -16.28 0.64
CA ALA A 45 -7.34 -17.52 0.06
C ALA A 45 -7.77 -17.38 -1.41
N TRP A 46 -8.00 -16.14 -1.89
CA TRP A 46 -8.60 -15.92 -3.21
C TRP A 46 -7.66 -16.28 -4.34
N LYS A 47 -6.34 -16.31 -4.10
CA LYS A 47 -5.35 -16.76 -5.09
C LYS A 47 -5.68 -18.15 -5.65
N GLU A 48 -6.29 -19.02 -4.84
CA GLU A 48 -6.69 -20.38 -5.19
C GLU A 48 -8.06 -20.46 -5.90
N TRP A 49 -8.81 -19.35 -5.98
CA TRP A 49 -10.16 -19.33 -6.54
C TRP A 49 -10.11 -18.91 -7.99
N ASN A 50 -10.35 -19.81 -8.93
CA ASN A 50 -10.17 -19.52 -10.37
C ASN A 50 -11.09 -18.40 -10.90
N ASP A 51 -12.31 -18.28 -10.40
CA ASP A 51 -13.32 -17.38 -10.99
C ASP A 51 -13.36 -15.96 -10.44
N VAL A 52 -12.77 -15.73 -9.27
CA VAL A 52 -12.80 -14.44 -8.55
C VAL A 52 -11.42 -13.78 -8.61
N PRO A 53 -11.26 -12.60 -9.21
CA PRO A 53 -9.96 -11.92 -9.24
C PRO A 53 -9.53 -11.52 -7.84
N VAL A 54 -8.22 -11.50 -7.58
CA VAL A 54 -7.69 -10.88 -6.36
C VAL A 54 -7.97 -9.37 -6.41
N PRO A 55 -8.26 -8.72 -5.27
CA PRO A 55 -8.77 -7.35 -5.25
C PRO A 55 -7.66 -6.30 -5.38
N CYS A 56 -6.49 -6.62 -5.93
CA CYS A 56 -5.34 -5.69 -5.96
C CYS A 56 -5.68 -4.39 -6.70
N LEU A 57 -6.23 -4.50 -7.92
CA LEU A 57 -6.65 -3.35 -8.71
C LEU A 57 -7.78 -2.54 -8.03
N PRO A 58 -8.91 -3.14 -7.56
CA PRO A 58 -9.92 -2.43 -6.78
C PRO A 58 -9.35 -1.69 -5.57
N LEU A 59 -8.53 -2.36 -4.75
CA LEU A 59 -7.93 -1.75 -3.56
C LEU A 59 -7.08 -0.54 -3.93
N THR A 60 -6.34 -0.58 -5.04
CA THR A 60 -5.59 0.59 -5.53
C THR A 60 -6.52 1.76 -5.85
N PHE A 61 -7.60 1.53 -6.60
CA PHE A 61 -8.55 2.59 -6.98
C PHE A 61 -9.22 3.25 -5.77
N PHE A 62 -9.65 2.49 -4.77
CA PHE A 62 -10.20 3.07 -3.55
C PHE A 62 -9.20 3.97 -2.82
N LYS A 63 -7.93 3.56 -2.74
CA LYS A 63 -6.89 4.39 -2.16
C LYS A 63 -6.66 5.66 -2.96
N GLU A 64 -6.66 5.59 -4.28
CA GLU A 64 -6.53 6.75 -5.17
C GLU A 64 -7.68 7.75 -4.98
N GLN A 65 -8.87 7.25 -4.63
CA GLN A 65 -10.08 8.04 -4.29
C GLN A 65 -10.10 8.54 -2.84
N GLY A 66 -9.04 8.25 -2.06
CA GLY A 66 -8.93 8.71 -0.67
C GLY A 66 -9.69 7.86 0.34
N ILE A 67 -10.07 6.64 -0.01
CA ILE A 67 -10.66 5.65 0.89
C ILE A 67 -9.55 4.68 1.33
N PRO A 68 -9.16 4.66 2.63
CA PRO A 68 -8.29 3.65 3.17
C PRO A 68 -8.81 2.24 2.89
N ALA A 69 -8.09 1.50 2.06
CA ALA A 69 -8.46 0.16 1.62
C ALA A 69 -7.27 -0.81 1.80
N ALA A 70 -7.31 -1.59 2.87
CA ALA A 70 -6.25 -2.53 3.24
C ALA A 70 -6.46 -3.93 2.64
N CYS A 71 -5.35 -4.64 2.49
CA CYS A 71 -5.28 -6.00 1.97
C CYS A 71 -5.18 -7.01 3.15
N SER A 72 -5.42 -8.29 2.85
CA SER A 72 -5.21 -9.42 3.76
C SER A 72 -5.99 -9.37 5.08
N GLY A 73 -7.06 -8.59 5.16
CA GLY A 73 -7.80 -8.41 6.41
C GLY A 73 -7.00 -7.70 7.50
N ASP A 74 -5.91 -7.00 7.16
CA ASP A 74 -5.01 -6.37 8.13
C ASP A 74 -5.65 -5.09 8.70
N ILE A 75 -6.29 -5.25 9.86
CA ILE A 75 -6.96 -4.15 10.59
C ILE A 75 -5.93 -3.16 11.14
N ASP A 76 -4.76 -3.62 11.58
CA ASP A 76 -3.71 -2.75 12.11
C ASP A 76 -3.20 -1.79 11.03
N ALA A 77 -2.96 -2.33 9.83
CA ALA A 77 -2.58 -1.52 8.67
C ALA A 77 -3.71 -0.59 8.25
N LEU A 78 -4.96 -1.07 8.23
CA LEU A 78 -6.12 -0.23 7.91
C LEU A 78 -6.24 0.96 8.86
N LEU A 79 -6.14 0.73 10.16
CA LEU A 79 -6.20 1.80 11.17
C LEU A 79 -4.98 2.74 11.07
N THR A 80 -3.82 2.23 10.70
CA THR A 80 -2.66 3.08 10.37
C THR A 80 -2.96 4.00 9.18
N MET A 81 -3.61 3.50 8.13
CA MET A 81 -4.04 4.32 6.99
C MET A 81 -5.11 5.35 7.39
N VAL A 82 -6.00 5.03 8.34
CA VAL A 82 -6.97 5.97 8.90
C VAL A 82 -6.28 7.09 9.70
N ILE A 83 -5.26 6.76 10.50
CA ILE A 83 -4.44 7.76 11.20
C ILE A 83 -3.77 8.69 10.18
N PHE A 84 -3.17 8.14 9.11
CA PHE A 84 -2.65 8.95 8.01
C PHE A 84 -3.72 9.83 7.36
N LYS A 85 -4.93 9.31 7.10
CA LYS A 85 -6.05 10.11 6.58
C LYS A 85 -6.35 11.31 7.46
N ARG A 86 -6.44 11.11 8.78
CA ARG A 86 -6.67 12.18 9.75
C ARG A 86 -5.52 13.19 9.82
N ALA A 87 -4.30 12.76 9.53
CA ALA A 87 -3.11 13.61 9.44
C ALA A 87 -2.93 14.29 8.06
N GLY A 88 -3.88 14.17 7.13
CA GLY A 88 -3.77 14.73 5.77
C GLY A 88 -2.82 13.95 4.84
N GLY A 89 -2.51 12.70 5.21
CA GLY A 89 -1.50 11.84 4.60
C GLY A 89 -2.00 10.93 3.48
N LEU A 90 -3.11 11.23 2.82
CA LEU A 90 -3.61 10.39 1.73
C LEU A 90 -2.99 10.73 0.35
N PRO A 91 -2.88 9.74 -0.54
CA PRO A 91 -3.15 8.31 -0.31
C PRO A 91 -1.96 7.62 0.37
N THR A 92 -2.14 6.36 0.76
CA THR A 92 -1.12 5.58 1.48
C THR A 92 -0.83 4.24 0.81
N PHE A 93 0.41 3.76 0.90
CA PHE A 93 0.82 2.44 0.40
C PHE A 93 1.12 1.49 1.55
N MET A 94 0.44 0.35 1.62
CA MET A 94 0.77 -0.73 2.55
C MET A 94 1.66 -1.78 1.89
N GLY A 95 2.52 -2.45 2.67
CA GLY A 95 3.24 -3.59 2.14
C GLY A 95 4.11 -4.34 3.13
N ASN A 96 4.71 -5.43 2.65
CA ASN A 96 5.54 -6.30 3.47
C ASN A 96 6.94 -5.70 3.60
N PRO A 97 7.43 -5.47 4.83
CA PRO A 97 8.74 -4.90 5.05
C PRO A 97 9.82 -5.97 4.86
N HIS A 98 10.92 -5.60 4.23
CA HIS A 98 12.13 -6.42 4.15
C HIS A 98 13.35 -5.50 3.93
N LYS A 99 14.55 -6.09 3.91
CA LYS A 99 15.80 -5.37 3.69
C LYS A 99 16.34 -5.70 2.30
N VAL A 100 16.74 -4.67 1.55
CA VAL A 100 17.48 -4.81 0.28
C VAL A 100 18.77 -4.01 0.41
N GLU A 101 19.90 -4.70 0.49
CA GLU A 101 21.20 -4.14 0.87
C GLU A 101 21.09 -3.39 2.22
N LYS A 102 21.26 -2.07 2.21
CA LYS A 102 21.13 -1.18 3.37
C LYS A 102 19.80 -0.41 3.44
N ASN A 103 18.88 -0.65 2.50
CA ASN A 103 17.65 0.13 2.35
C ASN A 103 16.45 -0.65 2.89
N PHE A 104 15.48 0.09 3.41
CA PHE A 104 14.20 -0.47 3.82
C PHE A 104 13.39 -0.68 2.55
N ALA A 105 12.78 -1.84 2.41
CA ALA A 105 12.00 -2.17 1.23
C ALA A 105 10.58 -2.54 1.63
N LEU A 106 9.59 -1.93 0.96
CA LEU A 106 8.18 -2.22 1.16
C LEU A 106 7.57 -2.74 -0.14
N THR A 107 7.04 -3.96 -0.12
CA THR A 107 6.54 -4.64 -1.33
C THR A 107 5.07 -5.04 -1.21
N HIS A 108 4.26 -4.65 -2.20
CA HIS A 108 2.87 -5.07 -2.35
C HIS A 108 2.27 -4.72 -3.74
N CYS A 109 1.19 -5.39 -4.14
CA CYS A 109 0.47 -5.16 -5.41
C CYS A 109 -0.54 -4.01 -5.39
N VAL A 110 -0.49 -3.10 -4.41
CA VAL A 110 -1.57 -2.10 -4.19
C VAL A 110 -1.07 -0.66 -4.08
N LEU A 111 -0.03 -0.30 -4.84
CA LEU A 111 0.53 1.06 -4.84
C LEU A 111 -0.41 2.02 -5.60
N PRO A 112 -0.95 3.08 -4.97
CA PRO A 112 -1.68 4.15 -5.65
C PRO A 112 -0.77 4.93 -6.61
N ARG A 113 -1.30 5.38 -7.75
CA ARG A 113 -0.55 6.21 -8.72
C ARG A 113 -0.42 7.67 -8.30
N ASN A 114 -1.29 8.16 -7.42
CA ASN A 114 -1.32 9.55 -6.94
C ASN A 114 -0.72 9.70 -5.52
N MET A 115 0.38 9.02 -5.20
CA MET A 115 1.01 9.06 -3.87
C MET A 115 1.34 10.47 -3.36
N LYS A 116 1.53 11.46 -4.25
CA LYS A 116 1.76 12.87 -3.88
C LYS A 116 0.50 13.62 -3.44
N GLY A 117 -0.68 13.01 -3.56
CA GLY A 117 -1.95 13.52 -3.03
C GLY A 117 -3.14 13.19 -3.92
N LEU A 118 -4.35 13.30 -3.35
CA LEU A 118 -5.59 12.94 -4.05
C LEU A 118 -5.80 13.73 -5.36
N ASN A 119 -5.33 14.99 -5.40
CA ASN A 119 -5.42 15.86 -6.57
C ASN A 119 -4.12 15.94 -7.38
N SER A 120 -3.12 15.08 -7.10
CA SER A 120 -1.87 15.06 -7.89
C SER A 120 -2.03 14.24 -9.15
N ASP A 121 -1.24 14.56 -10.18
CA ASP A 121 -1.17 13.76 -11.40
C ASP A 121 -0.86 12.29 -11.11
N LEU A 122 -1.57 11.41 -11.81
CA LEU A 122 -1.32 9.97 -11.74
C LEU A 122 0.05 9.67 -12.36
N GLN A 123 0.89 8.97 -11.62
CA GLN A 123 2.16 8.47 -12.15
C GLN A 123 1.92 7.48 -13.29
N PRO A 124 2.85 7.39 -14.27
CA PRO A 124 2.81 6.38 -15.30
C PRO A 124 2.64 4.98 -14.71
N PHE A 125 1.94 4.12 -15.44
CA PHE A 125 1.64 2.78 -14.97
C PHE A 125 1.65 1.77 -16.11
N TYR A 126 1.76 0.51 -15.74
CA TYR A 126 1.45 -0.62 -16.60
C TYR A 126 0.53 -1.59 -15.86
N LEU A 127 -0.28 -2.31 -16.64
CA LEU A 127 -1.08 -3.42 -16.12
C LEU A 127 -0.24 -4.69 -16.10
N SER A 128 -0.38 -5.45 -15.03
CA SER A 128 0.26 -6.74 -14.90
C SER A 128 -0.64 -7.72 -14.17
N ASP A 129 -0.26 -8.99 -14.25
CA ASP A 129 -0.94 -10.07 -13.56
C ASP A 129 -0.46 -10.18 -12.09
N TYR A 130 -1.16 -11.00 -11.32
CA TYR A 130 -0.86 -11.22 -9.91
C TYR A 130 0.37 -12.12 -9.78
N HIS A 131 1.49 -11.52 -9.37
CA HIS A 131 2.77 -12.18 -9.06
C HIS A 131 3.43 -12.95 -10.21
N GLY A 132 2.97 -12.81 -11.46
CA GLY A 132 3.41 -13.68 -12.56
C GLY A 132 2.76 -15.05 -12.52
N GLU A 133 1.86 -15.28 -11.57
CA GLU A 133 1.29 -16.60 -11.27
C GLU A 133 -0.14 -16.73 -11.80
N ARG A 134 -0.88 -15.62 -11.87
CA ARG A 134 -2.31 -15.67 -12.16
C ARG A 134 -2.82 -14.44 -12.90
N ALA A 135 -3.63 -14.67 -13.93
CA ALA A 135 -4.36 -13.66 -14.70
C ALA A 135 -5.43 -12.94 -13.85
N SER A 136 -4.97 -12.07 -12.96
CA SER A 136 -5.77 -11.16 -12.16
C SER A 136 -5.03 -9.82 -12.12
N PRO A 137 -5.66 -8.71 -12.51
CA PRO A 137 -4.95 -7.48 -12.77
C PRO A 137 -4.47 -6.79 -11.49
N THR A 138 -3.30 -6.18 -11.63
CA THR A 138 -2.67 -5.26 -10.68
C THR A 138 -2.00 -4.15 -11.46
N ILE A 139 -1.76 -3.03 -10.79
CA ILE A 139 -1.00 -1.91 -11.34
C ILE A 139 0.45 -1.99 -10.86
N GLY A 140 1.38 -1.86 -11.79
CA GLY A 140 2.75 -1.45 -11.50
C GLY A 140 2.90 0.04 -11.78
N THR A 141 3.40 0.79 -10.80
CA THR A 141 3.66 2.23 -10.91
C THR A 141 4.88 2.59 -10.04
N GLU A 142 5.21 3.87 -9.96
CA GLU A 142 6.37 4.35 -9.23
C GLU A 142 6.04 5.53 -8.31
N VAL A 143 6.86 5.67 -7.28
CA VAL A 143 7.04 6.94 -6.57
C VAL A 143 8.40 7.49 -6.97
N PRO A 144 8.50 8.76 -7.42
CA PRO A 144 9.76 9.35 -7.85
C PRO A 144 10.84 9.28 -6.75
N ALA A 145 12.07 8.97 -7.16
CA ALA A 145 13.22 9.03 -6.25
C ALA A 145 13.40 10.45 -5.69
N GLY A 146 13.84 10.55 -4.44
CA GLY A 146 13.91 11.81 -3.70
C GLY A 146 12.61 12.22 -3.02
N THR A 147 11.50 11.50 -3.21
CA THR A 147 10.25 11.78 -2.49
C THR A 147 10.40 11.43 -1.01
N GLU A 148 10.17 12.40 -0.13
CA GLU A 148 10.10 12.18 1.31
C GLU A 148 8.86 11.37 1.68
N VAL A 149 9.02 10.47 2.64
CA VAL A 149 7.96 9.58 3.11
C VAL A 149 7.97 9.44 4.61
N THR A 150 6.77 9.29 5.18
CA THR A 150 6.57 8.84 6.55
C THR A 150 6.07 7.42 6.53
N ILE A 151 6.68 6.58 7.37
CA ILE A 151 6.41 5.15 7.49
C ILE A 151 5.85 4.90 8.88
N ALA A 152 4.71 4.24 8.94
CA ALA A 152 4.11 3.89 10.22
C ALA A 152 3.55 2.48 10.26
N ARG A 153 3.40 1.97 11.47
CA ARG A 153 2.61 0.78 11.77
C ARG A 153 2.01 0.88 13.17
N LEU A 154 0.69 0.82 13.25
CA LEU A 154 -0.02 0.55 14.50
C LEU A 154 0.21 -0.91 14.91
N THR A 155 0.50 -1.14 16.19
CA THR A 155 0.74 -2.50 16.70
C THR A 155 -0.57 -3.19 17.09
N LYS A 156 -0.59 -4.53 17.11
CA LYS A 156 -1.78 -5.39 17.30
C LYS A 156 -2.74 -5.02 18.44
N ASN A 157 -2.28 -4.40 19.52
CA ASN A 157 -3.13 -3.99 20.65
C ASN A 157 -3.63 -2.55 20.54
N LEU A 158 -3.33 -1.87 19.43
CA LEU A 158 -3.65 -0.47 19.15
C LEU A 158 -3.05 0.56 20.12
N GLU A 159 -2.24 0.15 21.09
CA GLU A 159 -1.65 1.01 22.11
C GLU A 159 -0.42 1.81 21.65
N LYS A 160 0.19 1.42 20.54
CA LYS A 160 1.46 1.99 20.09
C LYS A 160 1.55 2.02 18.57
N ILE A 161 1.99 3.16 18.05
CA ILE A 161 2.38 3.35 16.66
C ILE A 161 3.90 3.42 16.55
N LEU A 162 4.46 2.61 15.65
CA LEU A 162 5.85 2.71 15.23
C LEU A 162 5.90 3.75 14.12
N LEU A 163 6.82 4.70 14.21
CA LEU A 163 6.86 5.85 13.31
C LEU A 163 8.30 6.19 12.93
N THR A 164 8.55 6.42 11.64
CA THR A 164 9.84 6.89 11.14
C THR A 164 9.64 7.61 9.80
N SER A 165 10.68 8.25 9.31
CA SER A 165 10.68 8.93 8.01
C SER A 165 11.87 8.47 7.19
N GLY A 166 11.79 8.66 5.87
CA GLY A 166 12.88 8.38 4.97
C GLY A 166 12.61 8.95 3.58
N THR A 167 13.49 8.59 2.65
CA THR A 167 13.41 9.11 1.27
C THR A 167 13.32 7.95 0.29
N VAL A 168 12.42 8.03 -0.69
CA VAL A 168 12.36 7.05 -1.78
C VAL A 168 13.68 7.09 -2.54
N LYS A 169 14.38 5.96 -2.56
CA LYS A 169 15.58 5.73 -3.38
C LYS A 169 15.19 5.24 -4.77
N ASP A 170 14.24 4.32 -4.86
CA ASP A 170 13.89 3.65 -6.11
C ASP A 170 12.51 2.97 -6.02
N SER A 171 11.87 2.77 -7.17
CA SER A 171 10.63 1.99 -7.33
C SER A 171 10.92 0.82 -8.28
N ARG A 172 10.62 -0.41 -7.86
CA ARG A 172 10.99 -1.63 -8.59
C ARG A 172 9.81 -2.59 -8.76
N ASP A 173 9.71 -3.20 -9.93
CA ASP A 173 9.02 -4.48 -10.12
C ASP A 173 10.02 -5.61 -9.95
N ILE A 174 9.73 -6.55 -9.04
CA ILE A 174 10.58 -7.72 -8.78
C ILE A 174 10.17 -8.93 -9.64
N ASN A 175 9.16 -8.79 -10.52
CA ASN A 175 8.64 -9.77 -11.48
C ASN A 175 8.10 -11.08 -10.89
N SER A 176 8.85 -11.77 -10.03
CA SER A 176 8.50 -13.02 -9.34
C SER A 176 7.82 -12.80 -7.99
N LYS A 177 7.45 -11.56 -7.67
CA LYS A 177 6.78 -11.14 -6.43
C LYS A 177 5.71 -10.10 -6.76
N CYS A 178 5.35 -9.27 -5.78
CA CYS A 178 4.47 -8.14 -6.05
C CYS A 178 5.09 -7.12 -7.00
N ARG A 179 4.24 -6.42 -7.75
CA ARG A 179 4.61 -5.47 -8.82
C ARG A 179 5.24 -4.16 -8.35
N ASN A 180 5.03 -3.79 -7.09
CA ASN A 180 5.54 -2.55 -6.55
C ASN A 180 6.41 -2.84 -5.33
N THR A 181 7.66 -2.42 -5.41
CA THR A 181 8.60 -2.37 -4.30
C THR A 181 9.18 -0.98 -4.19
N LEU A 182 8.94 -0.30 -3.08
CA LEU A 182 9.60 0.97 -2.77
C LEU A 182 10.84 0.69 -1.94
N LEU A 183 12.00 1.15 -2.43
CA LEU A 183 13.23 1.19 -1.64
C LEU A 183 13.35 2.55 -0.98
N ILE A 184 13.46 2.57 0.34
CA ILE A 184 13.55 3.78 1.16
C ILE A 184 14.93 3.83 1.83
N LYS A 185 15.65 4.92 1.63
CA LYS A 185 16.91 5.23 2.33
C LYS A 185 16.64 6.10 3.54
N ASN A 186 17.67 6.27 4.38
CA ASN A 186 17.63 7.07 5.62
C ASN A 186 16.68 6.48 6.69
N VAL A 187 16.50 5.17 6.69
CA VAL A 187 15.67 4.43 7.66
C VAL A 187 16.53 3.40 8.38
N ASN A 188 16.42 3.31 9.70
CA ASN A 188 17.04 2.23 10.47
C ASN A 188 16.27 0.92 10.26
N CYS A 189 16.60 0.23 9.18
CA CYS A 189 15.89 -0.97 8.70
C CYS A 189 15.83 -2.06 9.77
N GLU A 190 16.93 -2.28 10.48
CA GLU A 190 17.02 -3.36 11.47
C GLU A 190 16.16 -3.08 12.68
N ARG A 191 16.19 -1.83 13.16
CA ARG A 191 15.33 -1.40 14.27
C ARG A 191 13.85 -1.50 13.88
N LEU A 192 13.50 -1.06 12.67
CA LEU A 192 12.13 -1.11 12.18
C LEU A 192 11.63 -2.57 12.09
N LEU A 193 12.38 -3.45 11.41
CA LEU A 193 12.00 -4.86 11.27
C LEU A 193 11.90 -5.62 12.60
N LYS A 194 12.73 -5.28 13.60
CA LYS A 194 12.71 -5.91 14.94
C LYS A 194 11.65 -5.31 15.88
N ALA A 195 11.12 -4.12 15.60
CA ALA A 195 10.20 -3.42 16.49
C ALA A 195 8.81 -4.06 16.55
N VAL A 196 8.47 -4.88 15.57
CA VAL A 196 7.20 -5.60 15.47
C VAL A 196 7.36 -7.00 16.05
N LYS A 197 6.50 -7.35 17.00
CA LYS A 197 6.45 -8.69 17.61
C LYS A 197 5.27 -9.49 17.04
N GLY A 198 5.46 -10.78 16.78
CA GLY A 198 4.42 -11.69 16.30
C GLY A 198 4.10 -11.55 14.80
N ILE A 199 2.95 -12.08 14.37
CA ILE A 199 2.51 -12.09 12.96
C ILE A 199 1.86 -10.75 12.64
N GLN A 200 2.66 -9.81 12.17
CA GLN A 200 2.27 -8.43 11.88
C GLN A 200 3.04 -7.98 10.63
N SER A 201 2.41 -8.08 9.46
CA SER A 201 3.14 -8.14 8.19
C SER A 201 3.22 -6.84 7.41
N HIS A 202 2.43 -5.81 7.72
CA HIS A 202 2.35 -4.62 6.87
C HIS A 202 2.75 -3.30 7.54
N TYR A 203 3.69 -2.58 6.94
CA TYR A 203 3.86 -1.14 7.22
C TYR A 203 3.07 -0.32 6.20
N VAL A 204 2.79 0.92 6.56
CA VAL A 204 2.07 1.89 5.72
C VAL A 204 2.97 3.11 5.48
N ILE A 205 3.04 3.55 4.23
CA ILE A 205 3.78 4.71 3.76
C ILE A 205 2.82 5.80 3.30
N SER A 206 3.11 7.05 3.66
CA SER A 206 2.53 8.26 3.08
C SER A 206 3.65 9.15 2.53
N CYS A 207 3.41 9.84 1.41
CA CYS A 207 4.29 10.91 0.91
C CYS A 207 3.86 12.32 1.36
N ARG A 208 2.76 12.43 2.12
CA ARG A 208 2.14 13.73 2.45
C ARG A 208 2.11 14.06 3.93
N ALA A 209 1.89 13.06 4.77
CA ALA A 209 1.93 13.29 6.20
C ALA A 209 3.39 13.40 6.65
N ASN A 210 3.68 14.42 7.46
CA ASN A 210 4.90 14.44 8.25
C ASN A 210 4.71 13.56 9.51
N ALA A 211 5.81 13.20 10.16
CA ALA A 211 5.76 12.37 11.36
C ALA A 211 5.06 13.07 12.54
N GLU A 212 5.22 14.39 12.67
CA GLU A 212 4.65 15.19 13.75
C GLU A 212 3.12 15.15 13.76
N ASN A 213 2.46 15.36 12.61
CA ASN A 213 0.99 15.31 12.50
C ASN A 213 0.47 13.89 12.78
N VAL A 214 1.20 12.86 12.34
CA VAL A 214 0.83 11.46 12.63
C VAL A 214 0.92 11.18 14.13
N ALA A 215 1.99 11.67 14.77
CA ALA A 215 2.17 11.55 16.21
C ALA A 215 1.08 12.30 16.98
N GLU A 216 0.74 13.51 16.58
CA GLU A 216 -0.33 14.31 17.21
C GLU A 216 -1.68 13.57 17.15
N ILE A 217 -2.04 13.00 15.99
CA ILE A 217 -3.27 12.20 15.86
C ILE A 217 -3.21 10.96 16.75
N ALA A 218 -2.06 10.27 16.83
CA ALA A 218 -1.91 9.09 17.66
C ALA A 218 -2.05 9.43 19.17
N GLU A 219 -1.36 10.46 19.64
CA GLU A 219 -1.35 10.87 21.05
C GLU A 219 -2.73 11.36 21.50
N LYS A 220 -3.44 12.13 20.67
CA LYS A 220 -4.84 12.54 20.94
C LYS A 220 -5.79 11.35 21.13
N ASN A 221 -5.42 10.17 20.64
CA ASN A 221 -6.20 8.94 20.77
C ASN A 221 -5.57 7.95 21.77
N ASN A 222 -4.69 8.40 22.66
CA ASN A 222 -3.99 7.59 23.66
C ASN A 222 -3.11 6.47 23.06
N ILE A 223 -2.65 6.65 21.82
CA ILE A 223 -1.73 5.75 21.15
C ILE A 223 -0.31 6.27 21.37
N ARG A 224 0.54 5.48 22.03
CA ARG A 224 1.93 5.84 22.28
C ARG A 224 2.72 5.89 20.97
N VAL A 225 3.55 6.91 20.80
CA VAL A 225 4.41 7.05 19.62
C VAL A 225 5.80 6.50 19.92
N SER A 226 6.31 5.64 19.05
CA SER A 226 7.67 5.12 19.10
C SER A 226 8.41 5.53 17.83
N TYR A 227 9.23 6.57 17.95
CA TYR A 227 10.13 7.01 16.88
C TYR A 227 11.28 6.02 16.69
N LEU A 228 11.46 5.52 15.47
CA LEU A 228 12.44 4.48 15.12
C LEU A 228 13.53 4.97 14.17
#